data_AF-A0A7J3DPX6-F1
#
_entry.id   AF-A0A7J3DPX6-F1
#
_cell.length_a   1.000
_cell.length_b   1.000
_cell.length_c   1.000
_cell.angle_alpha   90.00
_cell.angle_beta   90.00
_cell.angle_gamma   90.00
#
_symmetry.space_group_name_H-M   'P 1'
#
loop_
_entity.id
_entity.type
_entity.pdbx_description
1 polymer ?
#
loop_
_entity_poly.entity_id
_entity_poly.type
_entity_poly.pdbx_seq_one_letter_code
_entity_poly.pdbx_strand_id
1 'polypeptide(L)'
;MHIGLENLEESIQIIFEILNSYIYEEKSIMDILIQLLTQNVGCSDILFLILQKLKKNNYIQSGKGFIKVTRKIESSEIEKIKKEIVKSLERKLFITPLEVSKFFQCPRRLWLEKVTLSQQYKESAGKVWDGEAIHFAMKLLIRGFDKENIEEVIEKSCRYTMKKYENKITLKSEEVKKFLKNSYNFLKNQNPLAIFSEKKIESLRIGLAGTPDIIVLGKEIFPVDLKLGKFKKVKEENLLQMIGESLLVENFFRRKVKKCYLISFESNTATEFLITEKMKRDFLNYKKKIIRTLKSVQIPEKSKLINYRKTICLTCHVKQACNNIENLKKVIY
;
A
#
# COMPACT_ATOMS: atom_id res chain seq x y z
N MET A 1 0.69 -9.41 7.59
CA MET A 1 1.10 -9.13 8.97
C MET A 1 2.55 -9.45 9.06
N HIS A 2 3.30 -8.44 9.40
CA HIS A 2 4.73 -8.54 9.62
C HIS A 2 5.06 -7.70 10.84
N ILE A 3 6.22 -8.00 11.40
CA ILE A 3 6.86 -7.11 12.36
C ILE A 3 7.44 -6.01 11.48
N GLY A 4 6.93 -4.77 11.61
CA GLY A 4 7.47 -3.66 10.80
C GLY A 4 8.92 -3.37 11.15
N LEU A 5 9.54 -2.47 10.40
CA LEU A 5 10.93 -2.02 10.62
C LEU A 5 12.03 -3.01 10.20
N GLU A 6 11.74 -3.96 9.29
CA GLU A 6 12.72 -4.95 8.80
C GLU A 6 13.98 -4.29 8.21
N ASN A 7 13.84 -3.14 7.55
CA ASN A 7 14.95 -2.38 6.93
C ASN A 7 15.18 -1.02 7.62
N LEU A 8 14.99 -0.95 8.94
CA LEU A 8 15.08 0.31 9.69
C LEU A 8 16.46 0.97 9.57
N GLU A 9 17.54 0.19 9.72
CA GLU A 9 18.89 0.74 9.70
C GLU A 9 19.27 1.32 8.33
N GLU A 10 18.97 0.58 7.26
CA GLU A 10 19.15 1.03 5.88
C GLU A 10 18.31 2.29 5.60
N SER A 11 17.05 2.31 6.06
CA SER A 11 16.18 3.48 5.92
C SER A 11 16.74 4.71 6.63
N ILE A 12 17.27 4.54 7.85
CA ILE A 12 17.90 5.63 8.61
C ILE A 12 19.13 6.16 7.85
N GLN A 13 19.96 5.27 7.33
CA GLN A 13 21.16 5.62 6.57
C GLN A 13 20.81 6.45 5.33
N ILE A 14 19.85 5.97 4.53
CA ILE A 14 19.36 6.68 3.34
C ILE A 14 18.80 8.07 3.71
N ILE A 15 18.05 8.18 4.81
CA ILE A 15 17.54 9.48 5.27
C ILE A 15 18.69 10.45 5.56
N PHE A 16 19.75 10.00 6.24
CA PHE A 16 20.90 10.86 6.52
C PHE A 16 21.68 11.25 5.25
N GLU A 17 21.82 10.34 4.28
CA GLU A 17 22.43 10.65 2.98
C GLU A 17 21.64 11.73 2.24
N ILE A 18 20.32 11.62 2.21
CA ILE A 18 19.43 12.65 1.65
C ILE A 18 19.61 13.98 2.37
N LEU A 19 19.58 14.00 3.71
CA LEU A 19 19.72 15.24 4.48
C LEU A 19 21.10 15.89 4.27
N ASN A 20 22.17 15.11 4.28
CA ASN A 20 23.53 15.61 4.02
C ASN A 20 23.74 16.07 2.57
N SER A 21 22.90 15.65 1.62
CA SER A 21 22.95 16.18 0.25
C SER A 21 22.42 17.61 0.12
N TYR A 22 21.79 18.16 1.17
CA TYR A 22 21.15 19.49 1.18
C TYR A 22 21.72 20.43 2.25
N ILE A 23 23.00 20.29 2.59
CA ILE A 23 23.65 21.18 3.55
C ILE A 23 23.62 22.61 3.02
N TYR A 24 23.25 23.56 3.88
CA TYR A 24 23.05 24.98 3.59
C TYR A 24 21.90 25.31 2.63
N GLU A 25 21.19 24.32 2.10
CA GLU A 25 20.01 24.51 1.26
C GLU A 25 18.72 24.44 2.09
N GLU A 26 17.77 25.33 1.78
CA GLU A 26 16.41 25.20 2.27
C GLU A 26 15.64 24.25 1.37
N LYS A 27 15.06 23.20 1.94
CA LYS A 27 14.26 22.21 1.21
C LYS A 27 12.88 22.05 1.81
N SER A 28 11.89 21.90 0.94
CA SER A 28 10.54 21.49 1.34
C SER A 28 10.57 20.08 1.91
N ILE A 29 9.84 19.87 3.00
CA ILE A 29 9.62 18.52 3.56
C ILE A 29 8.96 17.62 2.51
N MET A 30 8.13 18.19 1.62
CA MET A 30 7.50 17.44 0.54
C MET A 30 8.52 16.82 -0.42
N ASP A 31 9.56 17.58 -0.79
CA ASP A 31 10.58 17.12 -1.74
C ASP A 31 11.41 15.98 -1.12
N ILE A 32 11.72 16.10 0.18
CA ILE A 32 12.41 15.05 0.93
C ILE A 32 11.54 13.78 0.97
N LEU A 33 10.24 13.89 1.23
CA LEU A 33 9.32 12.75 1.25
C LEU A 33 9.19 12.07 -0.12
N ILE A 34 9.17 12.86 -1.21
CA ILE A 34 9.20 12.36 -2.58
C ILE A 34 10.50 11.57 -2.82
N GLN A 35 11.65 12.13 -2.44
CA GLN A 35 12.94 11.48 -2.60
C GLN A 35 13.06 10.18 -1.79
N LEU A 36 12.52 10.16 -0.57
CA LEU A 36 12.44 8.95 0.24
C LEU A 36 11.70 7.83 -0.47
N LEU A 37 10.51 8.12 -1.03
CA LEU A 37 9.79 7.10 -1.80
C LEU A 37 10.52 6.69 -3.08
N THR A 38 11.16 7.62 -3.77
CA THR A 38 12.01 7.31 -4.94
C THR A 38 13.08 6.29 -4.55
N GLN A 39 13.72 6.46 -3.39
CA GLN A 39 14.74 5.57 -2.82
C GLN A 39 14.15 4.40 -2.00
N ASN A 40 12.85 4.12 -2.11
CA ASN A 40 12.14 3.02 -1.44
C ASN A 40 12.12 3.07 0.10
N VAL A 41 12.34 4.25 0.70
CA VAL A 41 12.13 4.46 2.14
C VAL A 41 10.65 4.74 2.39
N GLY A 42 9.93 3.69 2.77
CA GLY A 42 8.48 3.67 2.93
C GLY A 42 7.92 4.23 4.24
N CYS A 43 8.75 4.69 5.17
CA CYS A 43 8.29 5.11 6.50
C CYS A 43 8.75 6.53 6.86
N SER A 44 7.88 7.51 6.63
CA SER A 44 8.19 8.90 6.97
C SER A 44 8.25 9.16 8.48
N ASP A 45 7.63 8.31 9.31
CA ASP A 45 7.72 8.43 10.76
C ASP A 45 9.19 8.42 11.24
N ILE A 46 10.06 7.66 10.58
CA ILE A 46 11.51 7.63 10.87
C ILE A 46 12.17 8.98 10.56
N LEU A 47 11.86 9.58 9.39
CA LEU A 47 12.34 10.92 9.03
C LEU A 47 11.98 11.92 10.14
N PHE A 48 10.73 11.94 10.58
CA PHE A 48 10.30 12.92 11.59
C PHE A 48 10.97 12.70 12.96
N LEU A 49 11.25 11.45 13.34
CA LEU A 49 12.04 11.15 14.53
C LEU A 49 13.49 11.66 14.40
N ILE A 50 14.12 11.45 13.24
CA ILE A 50 15.46 11.96 12.95
C ILE A 50 15.47 13.49 13.01
N LEU A 51 14.54 14.16 12.33
CA LEU A 51 14.44 15.62 12.32
C LEU A 51 14.25 16.19 13.73
N GLN A 52 13.45 15.53 14.59
CA GLN A 52 13.28 15.93 15.98
C GLN A 52 14.61 15.90 16.76
N LYS A 53 15.43 14.85 16.57
CA LYS A 53 16.74 14.70 17.22
C LYS A 53 17.75 15.70 16.69
N LEU A 54 17.83 15.87 15.37
CA LEU A 54 18.72 16.83 14.73
C LEU A 54 18.42 18.27 15.13
N LYS A 55 17.13 18.62 15.28
CA LYS A 55 16.72 19.94 15.78
C LYS A 55 17.20 20.17 17.21
N LYS A 56 17.05 19.17 18.09
CA LYS A 56 17.54 19.25 19.48
C LYS A 56 19.05 19.47 19.56
N ASN A 57 19.81 18.92 18.59
CA ASN A 57 21.27 19.00 18.54
C ASN A 57 21.78 20.11 17.60
N ASN A 58 20.91 21.05 17.21
CA ASN A 58 21.22 22.22 16.39
C ASN A 58 21.83 21.92 14.99
N TYR A 59 21.53 20.75 14.41
CA TYR A 59 21.95 20.40 13.04
C TYR A 59 21.01 20.91 11.95
N ILE A 60 19.78 21.26 12.32
CA ILE A 60 18.78 21.77 11.39
C ILE A 60 18.09 23.01 11.95
N GLN A 61 17.74 23.92 11.05
CA GLN A 61 16.70 24.91 11.24
C GLN A 61 15.43 24.42 10.55
N SER A 62 14.28 24.69 11.14
CA SER A 62 12.99 24.21 10.62
C SER A 62 11.98 25.34 10.65
N GLY A 63 11.23 25.53 9.57
CA GLY A 63 10.04 26.37 9.54
C GLY A 63 8.81 25.60 9.09
N LYS A 64 7.76 26.32 8.69
CA LYS A 64 6.50 25.70 8.28
C LYS A 64 6.66 25.03 6.91
N GLY A 65 6.87 23.71 6.94
CA GLY A 65 6.96 22.89 5.72
C GLY A 65 8.34 22.81 5.08
N PHE A 66 9.36 23.43 5.67
CA PHE A 66 10.72 23.41 5.17
C PHE A 66 11.74 23.11 6.27
N ILE A 67 12.90 22.61 5.86
CA ILE A 67 14.08 22.41 6.71
C ILE A 67 15.32 22.96 6.03
N LYS A 68 16.31 23.37 6.82
CA LYS A 68 17.65 23.72 6.37
C LYS A 68 18.67 22.99 7.23
N VAL A 69 19.53 22.19 6.61
CA VAL A 69 20.61 21.50 7.30
C VAL A 69 21.76 22.50 7.48
N THR A 70 22.10 22.85 8.72
CA THR A 70 23.02 23.96 9.02
C THR A 70 24.49 23.54 8.99
N ARG A 71 24.77 22.25 9.04
CA ARG A 71 26.12 21.67 8.99
C ARG A 71 26.03 20.19 8.65
N LYS A 72 27.14 19.61 8.19
CA LYS A 72 27.25 18.17 7.97
C LYS A 72 26.94 17.40 9.25
N ILE A 73 26.16 16.33 9.11
CA ILE A 73 25.86 15.41 10.20
C ILE A 73 26.93 14.31 10.16
N GLU A 74 27.84 14.35 11.13
CA GLU A 74 28.98 13.44 11.23
C GLU A 74 28.56 11.99 11.54
N SER A 75 29.34 11.01 11.08
CA SER A 75 29.04 9.58 11.24
C SER A 75 28.87 9.16 12.70
N SER A 76 29.61 9.77 13.63
CA SER A 76 29.48 9.50 15.07
C SER A 76 28.10 9.91 15.61
N GLU A 77 27.57 11.05 15.15
CA GLU A 77 26.24 11.53 15.55
C GLU A 77 25.13 10.73 14.86
N ILE A 78 25.31 10.34 13.59
CA ILE A 78 24.41 9.44 12.87
C ILE A 78 24.23 8.14 13.67
N GLU A 79 25.34 7.51 14.06
CA GLU A 79 25.30 6.22 14.77
C GLU A 79 24.66 6.35 16.15
N LYS A 80 24.89 7.47 16.85
CA LYS A 80 24.22 7.78 18.11
C LYS A 80 22.71 7.91 17.94
N ILE A 81 22.25 8.73 16.98
CA ILE A 81 20.81 8.93 16.71
C ILE A 81 20.15 7.62 16.27
N LYS A 82 20.83 6.85 15.41
CA LYS A 82 20.38 5.53 14.97
C LYS A 82 20.11 4.60 16.16
N LYS A 83 21.07 4.46 17.08
CA LYS A 83 20.91 3.64 18.30
C LYS A 83 19.76 4.13 19.18
N GLU A 84 19.60 5.44 19.35
CA GLU A 84 18.49 6.01 20.11
C GLU A 84 17.13 5.68 19.48
N ILE A 85 17.00 5.82 18.16
CA ILE A 85 15.76 5.52 17.42
C ILE A 85 15.44 4.04 17.52
N VAL A 86 16.39 3.16 17.21
CA VAL A 86 16.20 1.70 17.29
C VAL A 86 15.76 1.29 18.69
N LYS A 87 16.37 1.84 19.75
CA LYS A 87 15.98 1.57 21.15
C LYS A 87 14.58 2.08 21.50
N SER A 88 14.15 3.19 20.91
CA SER A 88 12.83 3.79 21.18
C SER A 88 11.67 3.13 20.45
N LEU A 89 11.95 2.35 19.40
CA LEU A 89 10.92 1.74 18.57
C LEU A 89 10.57 0.34 19.08
N GLU A 90 9.40 0.23 19.70
CA GLU A 90 8.80 -1.07 19.99
C GLU A 90 8.43 -1.81 18.70
N ARG A 91 8.68 -3.12 18.67
CA ARG A 91 8.19 -4.00 17.61
C ARG A 91 6.67 -4.03 17.63
N LYS A 92 6.05 -3.32 16.69
CA LYS A 92 4.59 -3.30 16.50
C LYS A 92 4.18 -4.26 15.42
N LEU A 93 2.96 -4.78 15.57
CA LEU A 93 2.30 -5.62 14.58
C LEU A 93 1.65 -4.74 13.51
N PHE A 94 2.08 -4.92 12.27
CA PHE A 94 1.53 -4.17 11.14
C PHE A 94 0.43 -4.96 10.45
N ILE A 95 -0.69 -4.28 10.22
CA ILE A 95 -1.86 -4.81 9.51
C ILE A 95 -1.95 -4.15 8.13
N THR A 96 -2.25 -4.93 7.10
CA THR A 96 -2.43 -4.36 5.75
C THR A 96 -3.88 -3.97 5.47
N PRO A 97 -4.14 -2.99 4.58
CA PRO A 97 -5.49 -2.68 4.13
C PRO A 97 -6.26 -3.90 3.62
N LEU A 98 -5.58 -4.77 2.84
CA LEU A 98 -6.14 -6.03 2.36
C LEU A 98 -6.55 -6.98 3.51
N GLU A 99 -5.78 -7.03 4.59
CA GLU A 99 -6.13 -7.85 5.76
C GLU A 99 -7.39 -7.33 6.46
N VAL A 100 -7.58 -6.01 6.50
CA VAL A 100 -8.82 -5.42 7.00
C VAL A 100 -10.01 -5.80 6.13
N SER A 101 -9.87 -5.72 4.81
CA SER A 101 -10.89 -6.14 3.86
C SER A 101 -11.23 -7.64 3.97
N LYS A 102 -10.22 -8.50 4.10
CA LYS A 102 -10.42 -9.94 4.34
C LYS A 102 -11.09 -10.22 5.68
N PHE A 103 -10.70 -9.52 6.74
CA PHE A 103 -11.32 -9.65 8.06
C PHE A 103 -12.78 -9.25 8.04
N PHE A 104 -13.09 -8.15 7.36
CA PHE A 104 -14.47 -7.70 7.16
C PHE A 104 -15.32 -8.78 6.48
N GLN A 105 -14.80 -9.41 5.43
CA GLN A 105 -15.47 -10.54 4.77
C GLN A 105 -15.65 -11.74 5.73
N CYS A 106 -14.57 -12.13 6.42
CA CYS A 106 -14.57 -13.26 7.34
C CYS A 106 -13.38 -13.25 8.31
N PRO A 107 -13.60 -12.99 9.61
CA PRO A 107 -12.54 -13.05 10.63
C PRO A 107 -11.82 -14.41 10.68
N ARG A 108 -12.58 -15.51 10.59
CA ARG A 108 -12.04 -16.87 10.60
C ARG A 108 -11.16 -17.16 9.39
N ARG A 109 -11.48 -16.60 8.22
CA ARG A 109 -10.66 -16.75 7.01
C ARG A 109 -9.28 -16.15 7.27
N LEU A 110 -9.24 -14.89 7.71
CA LEU A 110 -7.96 -14.22 8.01
C LEU A 110 -7.18 -14.98 9.07
N TRP A 111 -7.85 -15.43 10.14
CA TRP A 111 -7.21 -16.20 11.21
C TRP A 111 -6.60 -17.51 10.70
N LEU A 112 -7.35 -18.29 9.91
CA LEU A 112 -6.86 -19.55 9.33
C LEU A 112 -5.69 -19.31 8.37
N GLU A 113 -5.77 -18.28 7.51
CA GLU A 113 -4.66 -17.90 6.63
C GLU A 113 -3.36 -17.66 7.41
N LYS A 114 -3.44 -17.17 8.66
CA LYS A 114 -2.26 -16.94 9.52
C LYS A 114 -1.78 -18.20 10.23
N VAL A 115 -2.70 -19.03 10.71
CA VAL A 115 -2.35 -20.20 11.53
C VAL A 115 -1.92 -21.39 10.67
N THR A 116 -2.59 -21.64 9.55
CA THR A 116 -2.28 -22.79 8.69
C THR A 116 -1.19 -22.49 7.67
N LEU A 117 -0.69 -21.25 7.61
CA LEU A 117 0.23 -20.75 6.59
C LEU A 117 -0.20 -21.13 5.16
N SER A 118 -1.53 -21.23 4.94
CA SER A 118 -2.05 -21.75 3.69
C SER A 118 -1.73 -20.76 2.58
N GLN A 119 -0.99 -21.22 1.58
CA GLN A 119 -0.82 -20.46 0.36
C GLN A 119 -2.10 -20.55 -0.46
N GLN A 120 -2.54 -19.41 -0.99
CA GLN A 120 -3.64 -19.42 -1.95
C GLN A 120 -3.16 -20.14 -3.21
N TYR A 121 -3.81 -21.26 -3.53
CA TYR A 121 -3.58 -21.94 -4.80
C TYR A 121 -3.88 -20.98 -5.95
N LYS A 122 -2.93 -20.85 -6.88
CA LYS A 122 -3.11 -20.14 -8.14
C LYS A 122 -3.16 -21.19 -9.25
N GLU A 123 -4.18 -21.11 -10.09
CA GLU A 123 -4.26 -21.90 -11.32
C GLU A 123 -3.07 -21.56 -12.23
N SER A 124 -2.75 -22.45 -13.17
CA SER A 124 -1.63 -22.26 -14.11
C SER A 124 -1.83 -21.06 -15.06
N ALA A 125 -3.10 -20.71 -15.35
CA ALA A 125 -3.49 -19.57 -16.16
C ALA A 125 -4.82 -18.96 -15.67
N GLY A 126 -5.14 -17.74 -16.10
CA GLY A 126 -6.48 -17.14 -15.91
C GLY A 126 -6.50 -15.83 -15.11
N LYS A 127 -7.65 -15.51 -14.51
CA LYS A 127 -7.98 -14.17 -14.00
C LYS A 127 -7.01 -13.58 -12.98
N VAL A 128 -6.37 -14.43 -12.17
CA VAL A 128 -5.36 -13.95 -11.19
C VAL A 128 -4.13 -13.43 -11.92
N TRP A 129 -3.66 -14.17 -12.94
CA TRP A 129 -2.54 -13.75 -13.79
C TRP A 129 -2.89 -12.54 -14.64
N ASP A 130 -4.12 -12.46 -15.15
CA ASP A 130 -4.60 -11.27 -15.86
C ASP A 130 -4.53 -10.03 -14.97
N GLY A 131 -4.97 -10.14 -13.71
CA GLY A 131 -4.81 -9.08 -12.72
C GLY A 131 -3.34 -8.68 -12.55
N GLU A 132 -2.45 -9.63 -12.28
CA GLU A 132 -1.01 -9.35 -12.10
C GLU A 132 -0.34 -8.74 -13.33
N ALA A 133 -0.78 -9.11 -14.53
CA ALA A 133 -0.32 -8.54 -15.78
C ALA A 133 -0.74 -7.07 -15.92
N ILE A 134 -1.98 -6.71 -15.56
CA ILE A 134 -2.44 -5.32 -15.60
C ILE A 134 -1.69 -4.43 -14.61
N HIS A 135 -1.47 -4.89 -13.37
CA HIS A 135 -0.67 -4.13 -12.40
C HIS A 135 0.78 -3.95 -12.90
N PHE A 136 1.38 -5.00 -13.48
CA PHE A 136 2.72 -4.91 -14.05
C PHE A 136 2.80 -3.94 -15.24
N ALA A 137 1.82 -3.98 -16.15
CA ALA A 137 1.75 -3.05 -17.27
C ALA A 137 1.64 -1.60 -16.80
N MET A 138 0.79 -1.34 -15.79
CA MET A 138 0.64 -0.02 -15.19
C MET A 138 1.92 0.45 -14.49
N LYS A 139 2.63 -0.45 -13.80
CA LYS A 139 3.93 -0.15 -13.20
C LYS A 139 4.94 0.31 -14.25
N LEU A 140 5.00 -0.35 -15.40
CA LEU A 140 5.88 0.02 -16.50
C LEU A 140 5.49 1.37 -17.11
N LEU A 141 4.19 1.63 -17.28
CA LEU A 141 3.67 2.92 -17.74
C LEU A 141 4.12 4.05 -16.80
N ILE A 142 3.93 3.88 -15.49
CA ILE A 142 4.28 4.90 -14.49
C ILE A 142 5.79 5.18 -14.47
N ARG A 143 6.64 4.16 -14.67
CA ARG A 143 8.10 4.36 -14.79
C ARG A 143 8.51 5.20 -15.99
N GLY A 144 7.68 5.24 -17.04
CA GLY A 144 7.90 6.05 -18.23
C GLY A 144 6.96 7.24 -18.34
N PHE A 145 6.28 7.64 -17.25
CA PHE A 145 5.18 8.60 -17.29
C PHE A 145 5.57 9.97 -17.83
N ASP A 146 6.77 10.45 -17.46
CA ASP A 146 7.29 11.77 -17.82
C ASP A 146 8.08 11.79 -19.15
N LYS A 147 8.09 10.68 -19.90
CA LYS A 147 8.80 10.63 -21.19
C LYS A 147 8.03 11.35 -22.29
N GLU A 148 8.76 11.98 -23.21
CA GLU A 148 8.20 12.74 -24.32
C GLU A 148 7.34 11.87 -25.27
N ASN A 149 7.76 10.63 -25.54
CA ASN A 149 7.03 9.71 -26.41
C ASN A 149 6.22 8.67 -25.61
N ILE A 150 5.02 9.07 -25.18
CA ILE A 150 4.15 8.20 -24.36
C ILE A 150 3.63 6.98 -25.13
N GLU A 151 3.37 7.10 -26.44
CA GLU A 151 2.88 5.97 -27.24
C GLU A 151 3.93 4.84 -27.30
N GLU A 152 5.21 5.20 -27.41
CA GLU A 152 6.30 4.22 -27.32
C GLU A 152 6.38 3.55 -25.94
N VAL A 153 6.14 4.30 -24.85
CA VAL A 153 6.09 3.74 -23.49
C VAL A 153 4.93 2.76 -23.34
N ILE A 154 3.75 3.10 -23.86
CA ILE A 154 2.57 2.22 -23.85
C ILE A 154 2.86 0.94 -24.64
N GLU A 155 3.42 1.06 -25.84
CA GLU A 155 3.77 -0.07 -26.70
C GLU A 155 4.78 -1.01 -26.01
N LYS A 156 5.87 -0.44 -25.49
CA LYS A 156 6.89 -1.20 -24.75
C LYS A 156 6.31 -1.87 -23.51
N SER A 157 5.50 -1.16 -22.73
CA SER A 157 4.86 -1.68 -21.51
C SER A 157 3.94 -2.85 -21.81
N CYS A 158 3.11 -2.75 -22.86
CA CYS A 158 2.27 -3.85 -23.31
C CYS A 158 3.12 -5.04 -23.74
N ARG A 159 4.07 -4.83 -24.67
CA ARG A 159 4.93 -5.90 -25.20
C ARG A 159 5.68 -6.66 -24.11
N TYR A 160 6.29 -5.96 -23.16
CA TYR A 160 6.99 -6.59 -22.04
C TYR A 160 6.04 -7.35 -21.11
N THR A 161 4.83 -6.84 -20.89
CA THR A 161 3.82 -7.53 -20.09
C THR A 161 3.37 -8.82 -20.77
N MET A 162 2.99 -8.77 -22.04
CA MET A 162 2.54 -9.93 -22.81
C MET A 162 3.62 -11.02 -22.83
N LYS A 163 4.89 -10.63 -23.03
CA LYS A 163 6.02 -11.57 -22.99
C LYS A 163 6.24 -12.19 -21.60
N LYS A 164 6.18 -11.38 -20.53
CA LYS A 164 6.44 -11.86 -19.16
C LYS A 164 5.40 -12.89 -18.69
N TYR A 165 4.15 -12.72 -19.10
CA TYR A 165 3.03 -13.57 -18.69
C TYR A 165 2.51 -14.47 -19.82
N GLU A 166 3.35 -14.74 -20.82
CA GLU A 166 3.03 -15.63 -21.92
C GLU A 166 2.50 -16.98 -21.41
N ASN A 167 1.43 -17.48 -22.03
CA ASN A 167 0.71 -18.70 -21.66
C ASN A 167 0.03 -18.71 -20.27
N LYS A 168 0.09 -17.62 -19.50
CA LYS A 168 -0.59 -17.49 -18.19
C LYS A 168 -1.83 -16.59 -18.24
N ILE A 169 -1.87 -15.66 -19.19
CA ILE A 169 -2.93 -14.66 -19.32
C ILE A 169 -3.88 -14.96 -20.48
N THR A 170 -5.10 -14.43 -20.37
CA THR A 170 -6.13 -14.47 -21.40
C THR A 170 -6.37 -13.10 -22.06
N LEU A 171 -5.66 -12.07 -21.57
CA LEU A 171 -5.75 -10.69 -22.06
C LEU A 171 -5.28 -10.55 -23.50
N LYS A 172 -5.92 -9.65 -24.26
CA LYS A 172 -5.45 -9.24 -25.59
C LYS A 172 -4.56 -8.01 -25.52
N SER A 173 -3.53 -7.95 -26.35
CA SER A 173 -2.57 -6.84 -26.41
C SER A 173 -3.27 -5.50 -26.64
N GLU A 174 -4.25 -5.46 -27.53
CA GLU A 174 -5.00 -4.26 -27.91
C GLU A 174 -5.84 -3.72 -26.73
N GLU A 175 -6.40 -4.61 -25.91
CA GLU A 175 -7.16 -4.25 -24.72
C GLU A 175 -6.24 -3.64 -23.66
N VAL A 176 -5.06 -4.23 -23.45
CA VAL A 176 -4.03 -3.69 -22.55
C VAL A 176 -3.55 -2.31 -23.02
N LYS A 177 -3.23 -2.14 -24.30
CA LYS A 177 -2.82 -0.83 -24.86
C LYS A 177 -3.90 0.23 -24.66
N LYS A 178 -5.15 -0.10 -24.99
CA LYS A 178 -6.30 0.81 -24.81
C LYS A 178 -6.49 1.20 -23.35
N PHE A 179 -6.33 0.25 -22.42
CA PHE A 179 -6.40 0.50 -20.99
C PHE A 179 -5.27 1.42 -20.50
N LEU A 180 -4.02 1.17 -20.92
CA LEU A 180 -2.88 1.99 -20.54
C LEU A 180 -3.02 3.42 -21.06
N LYS A 181 -3.48 3.60 -22.31
CA LYS A 181 -3.73 4.92 -22.91
C LYS A 181 -4.78 5.70 -22.12
N ASN A 182 -5.90 5.07 -21.78
CA ASN A 182 -6.96 5.72 -21.00
C ASN A 182 -6.49 6.05 -19.57
N SER A 183 -5.74 5.15 -18.94
CA SER A 183 -5.17 5.38 -17.62
C SER A 183 -4.16 6.51 -17.61
N TYR A 184 -3.29 6.60 -18.63
CA TYR A 184 -2.38 7.73 -18.81
C TYR A 184 -3.14 9.04 -18.90
N ASN A 185 -4.13 9.13 -19.80
CA ASN A 185 -4.93 10.33 -19.97
C ASN A 185 -5.62 10.75 -18.68
N PHE A 186 -6.21 9.79 -17.95
CA PHE A 186 -6.80 10.05 -16.65
C PHE A 186 -5.78 10.63 -15.66
N LEU A 187 -4.62 9.97 -15.49
CA LEU A 187 -3.58 10.37 -14.55
C LEU A 187 -2.98 11.73 -14.92
N LYS A 188 -2.73 11.99 -16.20
CA LYS A 188 -2.21 13.26 -16.71
C LYS A 188 -3.17 14.41 -16.43
N ASN A 189 -4.47 14.18 -16.59
CA ASN A 189 -5.50 15.17 -16.30
C ASN A 189 -5.58 15.55 -14.81
N GLN A 190 -4.96 14.78 -13.91
CA GLN A 190 -4.85 15.14 -12.49
C GLN A 190 -3.72 16.14 -12.21
N ASN A 191 -2.93 16.52 -13.24
CA ASN A 191 -1.76 17.40 -13.16
C ASN A 191 -0.82 17.03 -12.00
N PRO A 192 -0.25 15.82 -12.02
CA PRO A 192 0.60 15.31 -10.96
C PRO A 192 1.94 16.06 -10.91
N LEU A 193 2.39 16.39 -9.70
CA LEU A 193 3.78 16.71 -9.39
C LEU A 193 4.65 15.44 -9.42
N ALA A 194 4.13 14.31 -8.91
CA ALA A 194 4.81 13.02 -8.93
C ALA A 194 3.79 11.87 -8.93
N ILE A 195 4.16 10.75 -9.54
CA ILE A 195 3.41 9.50 -9.50
C ILE A 195 4.34 8.37 -9.06
N PHE A 196 3.88 7.55 -8.12
CA PHE A 196 4.58 6.35 -7.71
C PHE A 196 3.73 5.12 -7.94
N SER A 197 4.35 4.01 -8.34
CA SER A 197 3.71 2.69 -8.43
C SER A 197 4.31 1.71 -7.43
N GLU A 198 3.45 0.91 -6.81
CA GLU A 198 3.80 -0.22 -5.95
C GLU A 198 4.88 0.10 -4.89
N LYS A 199 4.81 1.26 -4.24
CA LYS A 199 5.70 1.63 -3.14
C LYS A 199 5.17 1.07 -1.83
N LYS A 200 5.97 0.23 -1.14
CA LYS A 200 5.66 -0.22 0.22
C LYS A 200 5.75 0.98 1.15
N ILE A 201 4.66 1.27 1.86
CA ILE A 201 4.57 2.36 2.84
C ILE A 201 4.18 1.78 4.20
N GLU A 202 4.77 2.32 5.27
CA GLU A 202 4.51 1.95 6.65
C GLU A 202 4.22 3.18 7.51
N SER A 203 3.28 3.05 8.44
CA SER A 203 3.06 4.01 9.51
C SER A 203 3.18 3.36 10.88
N LEU A 204 4.24 3.74 11.60
CA LEU A 204 4.50 3.39 13.00
C LEU A 204 3.43 3.94 13.93
N ARG A 205 2.88 5.12 13.61
CA ARG A 205 1.85 5.79 14.41
C ARG A 205 0.59 4.95 14.51
N ILE A 206 0.11 4.44 13.37
CA ILE A 206 -1.15 3.70 13.31
C ILE A 206 -0.97 2.20 13.09
N GLY A 207 0.26 1.69 13.03
CA GLY A 207 0.56 0.26 12.82
C GLY A 207 -0.10 -0.30 11.57
N LEU A 208 0.01 0.41 10.45
CA LEU A 208 -0.44 -0.01 9.14
C LEU A 208 0.74 -0.08 8.18
N ALA A 209 0.71 -1.05 7.28
CA ALA A 209 1.65 -1.14 6.18
C ALA A 209 0.93 -1.66 4.93
N GLY A 210 1.39 -1.27 3.76
CA GLY A 210 0.78 -1.71 2.53
C GLY A 210 1.48 -1.13 1.31
N THR A 211 1.03 -1.56 0.16
CA THR A 211 1.60 -1.17 -1.12
C THR A 211 0.45 -0.69 -1.99
N PRO A 212 0.09 0.61 -1.94
CA PRO A 212 -0.88 1.16 -2.87
C PRO A 212 -0.41 0.92 -4.31
N ASP A 213 -1.34 0.58 -5.22
CA ASP A 213 -0.97 0.30 -6.62
C ASP A 213 -0.36 1.53 -7.27
N ILE A 214 -1.00 2.69 -7.07
CA ILE A 214 -0.52 3.98 -7.53
C ILE A 214 -0.75 5.03 -6.45
N ILE A 215 0.20 5.95 -6.32
CA ILE A 215 0.08 7.16 -5.51
C ILE A 215 0.27 8.35 -6.43
N VAL A 216 -0.72 9.26 -6.45
CA VAL A 216 -0.66 10.49 -7.22
C VAL A 216 -0.47 11.66 -6.25
N LEU A 217 0.56 12.47 -6.51
CA LEU A 217 0.85 13.67 -5.75
C LEU A 217 0.68 14.87 -6.66
N GLY A 218 -0.17 15.81 -6.29
CA GLY A 218 -0.29 17.11 -6.94
C GLY A 218 -0.86 18.13 -5.95
N LYS A 219 -1.79 18.96 -6.43
CA LYS A 219 -2.58 19.84 -5.56
C LYS A 219 -3.28 19.06 -4.46
N GLU A 220 -3.83 17.91 -4.80
CA GLU A 220 -4.32 16.90 -3.88
C GLU A 220 -3.42 15.66 -3.92
N ILE A 221 -3.45 14.87 -2.85
CA ILE A 221 -2.75 13.58 -2.79
C ILE A 221 -3.80 12.49 -2.63
N PHE A 222 -3.70 11.43 -3.42
CA PHE A 222 -4.63 10.32 -3.36
C PHE A 222 -4.00 9.02 -3.87
N PRO A 223 -4.39 7.86 -3.30
CA PRO A 223 -4.10 6.56 -3.90
C PRO A 223 -5.08 6.24 -5.03
N VAL A 224 -4.64 5.37 -5.93
CA VAL A 224 -5.49 4.72 -6.94
C VAL A 224 -5.32 3.21 -6.81
N ASP A 225 -6.44 2.50 -6.72
CA ASP A 225 -6.52 1.03 -6.71
C ASP A 225 -6.88 0.53 -8.11
N LEU A 226 -6.20 -0.52 -8.56
CA LEU A 226 -6.44 -1.15 -9.85
C LEU A 226 -7.23 -2.44 -9.65
N LYS A 227 -8.19 -2.69 -10.55
CA LYS A 227 -8.95 -3.94 -10.56
C LYS A 227 -9.21 -4.42 -11.97
N LEU A 228 -9.13 -5.74 -12.13
CA LEU A 228 -9.43 -6.39 -13.41
C LEU A 228 -10.91 -6.25 -13.80
N GLY A 229 -11.82 -6.57 -12.86
CA GLY A 229 -13.25 -6.76 -13.16
C GLY A 229 -14.08 -5.49 -13.34
N LYS A 230 -15.20 -5.58 -14.07
CA LYS A 230 -16.22 -4.54 -14.20
C LYS A 230 -17.08 -4.41 -12.94
N PHE A 231 -17.30 -3.18 -12.47
CA PHE A 231 -18.14 -2.91 -11.30
C PHE A 231 -19.41 -2.16 -11.69
N LYS A 232 -20.58 -2.76 -11.42
CA LYS A 232 -21.86 -2.02 -11.35
C LYS A 232 -21.97 -1.23 -10.05
N LYS A 233 -21.46 -1.80 -8.96
CA LYS A 233 -21.35 -1.20 -7.62
C LYS A 233 -20.04 -1.65 -6.99
N VAL A 234 -19.30 -0.72 -6.40
CA VAL A 234 -18.06 -1.06 -5.68
C VAL A 234 -18.42 -1.81 -4.40
N LYS A 235 -17.72 -2.91 -4.18
CA LYS A 235 -17.92 -3.75 -2.99
C LYS A 235 -17.30 -3.07 -1.76
N GLU A 236 -17.90 -3.28 -0.60
CA GLU A 236 -17.46 -2.67 0.65
C GLU A 236 -16.02 -3.07 1.02
N GLU A 237 -15.60 -4.29 0.72
CA GLU A 237 -14.21 -4.73 0.94
C GLU A 237 -13.19 -3.95 0.09
N ASN A 238 -13.54 -3.55 -1.13
CA ASN A 238 -12.66 -2.74 -1.97
C ASN A 238 -12.56 -1.32 -1.41
N LEU A 239 -13.69 -0.77 -0.98
CA LEU A 239 -13.73 0.55 -0.34
C LEU A 239 -12.91 0.58 0.94
N LEU A 240 -13.01 -0.44 1.79
CA LEU A 240 -12.17 -0.57 2.98
C LEU A 240 -10.68 -0.64 2.64
N GLN A 241 -10.30 -1.35 1.58
CA GLN A 241 -8.91 -1.42 1.14
C GLN A 241 -8.41 -0.01 0.76
N MET A 242 -9.15 0.69 -0.11
CA MET A 242 -8.81 2.04 -0.55
C MET A 242 -8.75 3.06 0.61
N ILE A 243 -9.65 2.95 1.60
CA ILE A 243 -9.58 3.76 2.82
C ILE A 243 -8.28 3.50 3.59
N GLY A 244 -7.88 2.23 3.74
CA GLY A 244 -6.64 1.87 4.41
C GLY A 244 -5.39 2.38 3.68
N GLU A 245 -5.36 2.28 2.36
CA GLU A 245 -4.30 2.85 1.52
C GLU A 245 -4.27 4.38 1.61
N SER A 246 -5.43 5.03 1.69
CA SER A 246 -5.53 6.48 1.85
C SER A 246 -4.98 6.93 3.20
N LEU A 247 -5.21 6.14 4.27
CA LEU A 247 -4.58 6.38 5.56
C LEU A 247 -3.05 6.24 5.48
N LEU A 248 -2.52 5.24 4.75
CA LEU A 248 -1.08 5.08 4.57
C LEU A 248 -0.47 6.30 3.87
N VAL A 249 -1.06 6.71 2.73
CA VAL A 249 -0.63 7.88 1.96
C VAL A 249 -0.72 9.16 2.81
N GLU A 250 -1.83 9.37 3.52
CA GLU A 250 -2.03 10.51 4.41
C GLU A 250 -0.97 10.57 5.53
N ASN A 251 -0.66 9.42 6.13
CA ASN A 251 0.32 9.34 7.21
C ASN A 251 1.74 9.55 6.69
N PHE A 252 2.07 9.03 5.50
CA PHE A 252 3.38 9.21 4.89
C PHE A 252 3.64 10.68 4.57
N PHE A 253 2.74 11.32 3.83
CA PHE A 253 2.92 12.70 3.37
C PHE A 253 2.52 13.80 4.37
N ARG A 254 1.94 13.42 5.52
CA ARG A 254 1.40 14.35 6.53
C ARG A 254 0.38 15.34 5.94
N ARG A 255 -0.36 14.91 4.92
CA ARG A 255 -1.36 15.70 4.19
C ARG A 255 -2.66 14.94 4.09
N LYS A 256 -3.78 15.63 4.34
CA LYS A 256 -5.10 15.01 4.33
C LYS A 256 -5.44 14.46 2.95
N VAL A 257 -5.81 13.19 2.88
CA VAL A 257 -6.37 12.55 1.68
C VAL A 257 -7.89 12.65 1.76
N LYS A 258 -8.49 13.35 0.79
CA LYS A 258 -9.94 13.59 0.72
C LYS A 258 -10.68 12.62 -0.21
N LYS A 259 -9.96 12.00 -1.14
CA LYS A 259 -10.51 11.13 -2.15
C LYS A 259 -9.53 10.03 -2.53
N CYS A 260 -10.03 8.97 -3.15
CA CYS A 260 -9.26 7.92 -3.81
C CYS A 260 -9.96 7.54 -5.11
N TYR A 261 -9.25 6.81 -5.98
CA TYR A 261 -9.82 6.34 -7.24
C TYR A 261 -9.71 4.82 -7.38
N LEU A 262 -10.69 4.26 -8.08
CA LEU A 262 -10.68 2.88 -8.57
C LEU A 262 -10.61 2.90 -10.09
N ILE A 263 -9.54 2.37 -10.67
CA ILE A 263 -9.45 2.15 -12.12
C ILE A 263 -9.77 0.69 -12.42
N SER A 264 -10.80 0.48 -13.24
CA SER A 264 -11.27 -0.84 -13.66
C SER A 264 -10.83 -1.14 -15.09
N PHE A 265 -10.17 -2.28 -15.30
CA PHE A 265 -9.69 -2.72 -16.60
C PHE A 265 -10.84 -3.05 -17.56
N GLU A 266 -11.72 -3.98 -17.18
CA GLU A 266 -12.81 -4.46 -18.05
C GLU A 266 -13.78 -3.35 -18.48
N SER A 267 -14.03 -2.35 -17.63
CA SER A 267 -14.86 -1.19 -18.00
C SER A 267 -14.07 -0.02 -18.58
N ASN A 268 -12.75 -0.02 -18.37
CA ASN A 268 -11.85 1.06 -18.76
C ASN A 268 -12.29 2.44 -18.23
N THR A 269 -12.69 2.46 -16.95
CA THR A 269 -13.23 3.64 -16.25
C THR A 269 -12.48 3.89 -14.95
N ALA A 270 -12.27 5.17 -14.62
CA ALA A 270 -11.84 5.62 -13.30
C ALA A 270 -13.06 6.10 -12.49
N THR A 271 -13.24 5.58 -11.29
CA THR A 271 -14.33 5.98 -10.37
C THR A 271 -13.74 6.71 -9.16
N GLU A 272 -14.24 7.90 -8.86
CA GLU A 272 -13.85 8.68 -7.68
C GLU A 272 -14.64 8.27 -6.44
N PHE A 273 -13.98 8.24 -5.28
CA PHE A 273 -14.60 8.05 -3.98
C PHE A 273 -14.15 9.13 -3.00
N LEU A 274 -15.11 9.79 -2.36
CA LEU A 274 -14.84 10.72 -1.27
C LEU A 274 -14.62 9.97 0.05
N ILE A 275 -13.58 10.35 0.77
CA ILE A 275 -13.16 9.72 2.02
C ILE A 275 -13.56 10.60 3.20
N THR A 276 -14.43 10.05 4.04
CA THR A 276 -14.89 10.73 5.26
C THR A 276 -14.09 10.30 6.49
N GLU A 277 -14.08 11.14 7.53
CA GLU A 277 -13.48 10.78 8.81
C GLU A 277 -14.20 9.61 9.50
N LYS A 278 -15.51 9.45 9.26
CA LYS A 278 -16.26 8.28 9.73
C LYS A 278 -15.68 6.99 9.13
N MET A 279 -15.49 6.95 7.81
CA MET A 279 -14.91 5.80 7.12
C MET A 279 -13.52 5.42 7.65
N LYS A 280 -12.66 6.43 7.88
CA LYS A 280 -11.34 6.21 8.49
C LYS A 280 -11.44 5.61 9.90
N ARG A 281 -12.34 6.13 10.73
CA ARG A 281 -12.60 5.59 12.09
C ARG A 281 -13.10 4.15 12.02
N ASP A 282 -14.03 3.85 11.13
CA ASP A 282 -14.58 2.51 10.94
C ASP A 282 -13.49 1.51 10.52
N PHE A 283 -12.62 1.89 9.57
CA PHE A 283 -11.46 1.09 9.17
C PHE A 283 -10.53 0.81 10.36
N LEU A 284 -10.17 1.83 11.15
CA LEU A 284 -9.30 1.66 12.32
C LEU A 284 -9.94 0.80 13.41
N ASN A 285 -11.27 0.82 13.53
CA ASN A 285 -12.01 -0.07 14.42
C ASN A 285 -11.90 -1.53 13.99
N TYR A 286 -12.03 -1.83 12.69
CA TYR A 286 -11.76 -3.18 12.17
C TYR A 286 -10.31 -3.61 12.43
N LYS A 287 -9.34 -2.72 12.21
CA LYS A 287 -7.93 -2.98 12.53
C LYS A 287 -7.72 -3.38 13.99
N LYS A 288 -8.35 -2.67 14.93
CA LYS A 288 -8.31 -3.00 16.36
C LYS A 288 -8.94 -4.37 16.65
N LYS A 289 -10.06 -4.69 15.99
CA LYS A 289 -10.72 -6.01 16.12
C LYS A 289 -9.81 -7.14 15.62
N ILE A 290 -9.07 -6.95 14.53
CA ILE A 290 -8.09 -7.92 14.02
C ILE A 290 -7.03 -8.21 15.07
N ILE A 291 -6.41 -7.16 15.64
CA ILE A 291 -5.37 -7.31 16.66
C ILE A 291 -5.91 -8.09 17.87
N ARG A 292 -7.13 -7.80 18.33
CA ARG A 292 -7.77 -8.54 19.43
C ARG A 292 -8.02 -10.00 19.08
N THR A 293 -8.55 -10.25 17.88
CA THR A 293 -8.87 -11.60 17.39
C THR A 293 -7.62 -12.48 17.32
N LEU A 294 -6.51 -11.92 16.83
CA LEU A 294 -5.26 -12.66 16.66
C LEU A 294 -4.50 -12.88 17.97
N LYS A 295 -4.71 -12.02 18.97
CA LYS A 295 -4.20 -12.24 20.33
C LYS A 295 -5.08 -13.22 21.13
N SER A 296 -6.28 -13.52 20.66
CA SER A 296 -7.17 -14.48 21.33
C SER A 296 -6.80 -15.91 20.96
N VAL A 297 -6.91 -16.82 21.93
CA VAL A 297 -6.75 -18.27 21.72
C VAL A 297 -8.00 -18.88 21.02
N GLN A 298 -9.09 -18.12 20.96
CA GLN A 298 -10.35 -18.60 20.41
C GLN A 298 -10.38 -18.52 18.89
N ILE A 299 -10.78 -19.63 18.25
CA ILE A 299 -11.03 -19.67 16.80
C ILE A 299 -12.26 -18.82 16.49
N PRO A 300 -12.18 -17.81 15.60
CA PRO A 300 -13.32 -16.98 15.29
C PRO A 300 -14.49 -17.76 14.68
N GLU A 301 -15.72 -17.31 14.94
CA GLU A 301 -16.90 -17.88 14.29
C GLU A 301 -16.87 -17.70 12.76
N LYS A 302 -17.65 -18.55 12.06
CA LYS A 302 -17.95 -18.33 10.64
C LYS A 302 -18.64 -16.97 10.47
N SER A 303 -18.34 -16.29 9.37
CA SER A 303 -18.98 -15.02 9.06
C SER A 303 -20.50 -15.19 8.90
N LYS A 304 -21.22 -14.14 9.31
CA LYS A 304 -22.70 -14.08 9.27
C LYS A 304 -23.20 -13.18 8.13
N LEU A 305 -22.34 -12.76 7.20
CA LEU A 305 -22.76 -11.92 6.06
C LEU A 305 -23.81 -12.67 5.22
N ILE A 306 -24.82 -11.94 4.73
CA ILE A 306 -26.02 -12.47 4.06
C ILE A 306 -25.67 -13.40 2.87
N ASN A 307 -24.59 -13.10 2.13
CA ASN A 307 -24.13 -13.91 0.99
C ASN A 307 -22.85 -14.70 1.27
N TYR A 308 -22.43 -14.80 2.54
CA TYR A 308 -21.16 -15.40 2.94
C TYR A 308 -20.95 -16.81 2.37
N ARG A 309 -21.97 -17.67 2.48
CA ARG A 309 -21.88 -19.06 2.02
C ARG A 309 -21.78 -19.16 0.49
N LYS A 310 -22.50 -18.30 -0.24
CA LYS A 310 -22.62 -18.36 -1.71
C LYS A 310 -21.45 -17.70 -2.45
N THR A 311 -20.72 -16.77 -1.83
CA THR A 311 -19.64 -16.03 -2.51
C THR A 311 -18.28 -16.26 -1.87
N ILE A 312 -18.17 -16.00 -0.56
CA ILE A 312 -16.89 -16.02 0.14
C ILE A 312 -16.47 -17.46 0.44
N CYS A 313 -17.36 -18.31 0.99
CA CYS A 313 -17.00 -19.70 1.32
C CYS A 313 -16.67 -20.56 0.11
N LEU A 314 -17.35 -20.39 -1.02
CA LEU A 314 -17.13 -21.22 -2.22
C LEU A 314 -15.72 -21.05 -2.78
N THR A 315 -15.20 -19.82 -2.74
CA THR A 315 -13.88 -19.46 -3.27
C THR A 315 -12.79 -19.36 -2.19
N CYS A 316 -13.11 -19.80 -0.97
CA CYS A 316 -12.20 -19.70 0.16
C CYS A 316 -11.14 -20.81 0.12
N HIS A 317 -9.88 -20.46 -0.10
CA HIS A 317 -8.79 -21.44 -0.12
C HIS A 317 -8.53 -22.11 1.24
N VAL A 318 -8.98 -21.52 2.36
CA VAL A 318 -8.93 -22.16 3.69
C VAL A 318 -10.19 -22.95 4.04
N LYS A 319 -11.07 -23.23 3.07
CA LYS A 319 -12.34 -23.94 3.30
C LYS A 319 -12.13 -25.33 3.89
N GLN A 320 -11.13 -26.08 3.42
CA GLN A 320 -10.84 -27.42 3.94
C GLN A 320 -10.48 -27.39 5.43
N ALA A 321 -9.56 -26.51 5.83
CA ALA A 321 -9.22 -26.31 7.24
C ALA A 321 -10.43 -25.86 8.07
N CYS A 322 -11.26 -24.97 7.52
CA CYS A 322 -12.49 -24.55 8.17
C CYS A 322 -13.45 -25.73 8.39
N ASN A 323 -13.66 -26.58 7.39
CA ASN A 323 -14.51 -27.77 7.48
C ASN A 323 -13.99 -28.80 8.48
N ASN A 324 -12.67 -29.03 8.53
CA ASN A 324 -12.06 -29.96 9.48
C ASN A 324 -12.34 -29.55 10.93
N ILE A 325 -12.22 -28.26 11.25
CA ILE A 325 -12.56 -27.74 12.58
C ILE A 325 -14.04 -27.99 12.92
N GLU A 326 -14.94 -27.85 11.95
CA GLU A 326 -16.38 -28.05 12.18
C GLU A 326 -16.72 -29.52 12.35
N ASN A 327 -16.03 -30.40 11.63
CA ASN A 327 -16.18 -31.84 11.80
C ASN A 327 -15.68 -32.27 13.18
N LEU A 328 -14.51 -31.80 13.62
CA LEU A 328 -13.98 -32.06 14.95
C LEU A 328 -14.93 -31.59 16.06
N LYS A 329 -15.54 -30.41 15.90
CA LYS A 329 -16.56 -29.93 16.83
C LYS A 329 -17.79 -30.84 16.91
N LYS A 330 -18.13 -31.59 15.88
CA LYS A 330 -19.26 -32.55 15.91
C LYS A 330 -18.91 -33.90 16.53
N VAL A 331 -17.62 -34.19 16.71
CA VAL A 331 -17.15 -35.45 17.32
C VAL A 331 -16.93 -35.29 18.82
N ILE A 332 -16.60 -34.07 19.27
CA ILE A 332 -16.31 -33.75 20.67
C ILE A 332 -17.59 -33.44 21.48
N TYR A 333 -18.70 -33.13 20.80
CA TYR A 333 -20.03 -32.89 21.39
C TYR A 333 -21.01 -33.95 20.92
#